data_AF-A0A143X6B9-F1
#
_entry.id   AF-A0A143X6B9-F1
#
_cell.length_a   1.000
_cell.length_b   1.000
_cell.length_c   1.000
_cell.angle_alpha   90.00
_cell.angle_beta   90.00
_cell.angle_gamma   90.00
#
_symmetry.space_group_name_H-M   'P 1'
#
loop_
_entity.id
_entity.type
_entity.pdbx_description
1 polymer ?
#
loop_
_entity_poly.entity_id
_entity_poly.type
_entity_poly.pdbx_seq_one_letter_code
_entity_poly.pdbx_strand_id
1 'polypeptide(L)'
;MSKLEKGSHYLEDGSIVVGFIISIFLATVSRAFLHPLVSLLISLVCGAILILAIIKLERAGFWRFLGMAFVAVLFAVNAVSCFLEMGMRGEDARPESEVFCGELQVDVDEVVFSYEADGTEKKVVAPAENLGSAGIRIVSKGDESFSVAGVATGSRLVFEGVPEGDYMLQAELGGYEFEGEGYTLRASSSNGGVWNETARARRLGEGAEFRISVSDSDGSLVSGARCDVFVEDSDAGLTGVDVGSDGALPYMFRCASDRGFRLVLHYDGEEYEERATLQGVDGTLDVSFANLTVEKPVMTEEHVPEETAVSVSVSEWGSDDLSVTGKGYAGGHKVSISYLFITWGAGGSEDITSRLYLTLTGGMASNEDDVFEGAFVLDKSMYGTASRGTIRILVDGVEAFTTGEIDATCAEDFPFSVNIAGARSLVVEADVTVEGGPFVYGFVNA
;
A
#
# COMPACT_ATOMS: atom_id res chain seq x y z
N MET A 1 47.46 -40.57 65.06
CA MET A 1 46.01 -40.37 64.75
C MET A 1 45.62 -38.90 64.95
N SER A 2 46.21 -37.99 64.18
CA SER A 2 45.74 -36.60 64.08
C SER A 2 46.28 -36.00 62.77
N LYS A 3 45.36 -35.61 61.90
CA LYS A 3 45.47 -34.79 60.66
C LYS A 3 44.49 -35.26 59.57
N LEU A 4 44.14 -36.56 59.52
CA LEU A 4 43.15 -37.07 58.55
C LEU A 4 41.68 -36.81 58.96
N GLU A 5 41.34 -36.82 60.25
CA GLU A 5 39.96 -36.47 60.71
C GLU A 5 39.61 -34.99 60.58
N LYS A 6 40.60 -34.09 60.54
CA LYS A 6 40.33 -32.64 60.34
C LYS A 6 40.00 -32.30 58.89
N GLY A 7 40.40 -33.11 57.91
CA GLY A 7 40.10 -32.86 56.49
C GLY A 7 38.66 -33.22 56.08
N SER A 8 38.04 -34.19 56.77
CA SER A 8 36.67 -34.64 56.50
C SER A 8 35.62 -33.57 56.84
N HIS A 9 35.79 -32.86 57.95
CA HIS A 9 34.83 -31.85 58.40
C HIS A 9 34.80 -30.58 57.51
N TYR A 10 35.91 -30.21 56.87
CA TYR A 10 35.93 -29.05 55.97
C TYR A 10 35.19 -29.31 54.63
N LEU A 11 35.12 -30.57 54.19
CA LEU A 11 34.38 -30.95 52.98
C LEU A 11 32.86 -31.00 53.21
N GLU A 12 32.41 -31.43 54.40
CA GLU A 12 30.99 -31.40 54.76
C GLU A 12 30.48 -29.96 54.93
N ASP A 13 31.22 -29.09 55.62
CA ASP A 13 30.82 -27.68 55.81
C ASP A 13 30.76 -26.92 54.47
N GLY A 14 31.66 -27.21 53.52
CA GLY A 14 31.64 -26.61 52.18
C GLY A 14 30.43 -27.04 51.34
N SER A 15 29.99 -28.29 51.47
CA SER A 15 28.82 -28.82 50.74
C SER A 15 27.50 -28.16 51.16
N ILE A 16 27.39 -27.80 52.45
CA ILE A 16 26.20 -27.13 52.99
C ILE A 16 26.13 -25.67 52.51
N VAL A 17 27.26 -24.96 52.48
CA VAL A 17 27.31 -23.58 51.95
C VAL A 17 26.98 -23.54 50.46
N VAL A 18 27.48 -24.50 49.68
CA VAL A 18 27.13 -24.63 48.25
C VAL A 18 25.65 -24.94 48.06
N GLY A 19 25.07 -25.84 48.87
CA GLY A 19 23.63 -26.12 48.85
C GLY A 19 22.77 -24.91 49.21
N PHE A 20 23.24 -24.07 50.13
CA PHE A 20 22.59 -22.82 50.53
C PHE A 20 22.56 -21.79 49.40
N ILE A 21 23.70 -21.58 48.73
CA ILE A 21 23.82 -20.65 47.59
C ILE A 21 22.95 -21.13 46.41
N ILE A 22 22.98 -22.43 46.09
CA ILE A 22 22.18 -23.02 45.02
C ILE A 22 20.69 -22.85 45.29
N SER A 23 20.25 -23.06 46.53
CA SER A 23 18.83 -22.92 46.91
C SER A 23 18.34 -21.48 46.80
N ILE A 24 19.16 -20.50 47.21
CA ILE A 24 18.83 -19.07 47.04
C ILE A 24 18.80 -18.70 45.55
N PHE A 25 19.76 -19.18 44.77
CA PHE A 25 19.82 -18.95 43.33
C PHE A 25 18.58 -19.52 42.62
N LEU A 26 18.19 -20.77 42.91
CA LEU A 26 16.98 -21.40 42.36
C LEU A 26 15.69 -20.68 42.77
N ALA A 27 15.58 -20.22 44.02
CA ALA A 27 14.44 -19.43 44.47
C ALA A 27 14.37 -18.06 43.75
N THR A 28 15.51 -17.45 43.48
CA THR A 28 15.59 -16.14 42.80
C THR A 28 15.32 -16.26 41.30
N VAL A 29 15.90 -17.27 40.64
CA VAL A 29 15.71 -17.53 39.21
C VAL A 29 14.30 -18.04 38.92
N SER A 30 13.72 -18.91 39.75
CA SER A 30 12.34 -19.36 39.58
C SER A 30 11.34 -18.19 39.62
N ARG A 31 11.63 -17.15 40.40
CA ARG A 31 10.79 -15.96 40.49
C ARG A 31 10.83 -15.08 39.23
N ALA A 32 11.93 -15.12 38.47
CA ALA A 32 12.06 -14.35 37.23
C ALA A 32 11.38 -14.99 36.02
N PHE A 33 11.12 -16.31 36.06
CA PHE A 33 10.71 -17.07 34.86
C PHE A 33 9.50 -18.00 35.05
N LEU A 34 8.94 -18.16 36.26
CA LEU A 34 7.82 -19.07 36.52
C LEU A 34 6.61 -18.35 37.12
N HIS A 35 5.42 -18.91 36.89
CA HIS A 35 4.16 -18.45 37.45
C HIS A 35 4.24 -18.35 39.00
N PRO A 36 3.64 -17.33 39.66
CA PRO A 36 3.82 -17.04 41.09
C PRO A 36 3.58 -18.24 42.01
N LEU A 37 2.55 -19.04 41.74
CA LEU A 37 2.25 -20.26 42.49
C LEU A 37 3.35 -21.33 42.40
N VAL A 38 3.97 -21.49 41.23
CA VAL A 38 5.06 -22.45 41.01
C VAL A 38 6.33 -21.97 41.71
N SER A 39 6.62 -20.67 41.66
CA SER A 39 7.73 -20.06 42.39
C SER A 39 7.58 -20.23 43.91
N LEU A 40 6.36 -20.03 44.45
CA LEU A 40 6.07 -20.24 45.87
C LEU A 40 6.28 -21.69 46.30
N LEU A 41 5.86 -22.65 45.47
CA LEU A 41 6.02 -24.08 45.74
C LEU A 41 7.50 -24.50 45.74
N ILE A 42 8.28 -23.99 44.78
CA ILE A 42 9.74 -24.19 44.73
C ILE A 42 10.43 -23.56 45.95
N SER A 43 10.05 -22.34 46.32
CA SER A 43 10.60 -21.68 47.52
C SER A 43 10.28 -22.46 48.79
N LEU A 44 9.11 -23.09 48.87
CA LEU A 44 8.71 -23.90 50.03
C LEU A 44 9.54 -25.18 50.14
N VAL A 45 9.75 -25.87 49.02
CA VAL A 45 10.58 -27.09 48.96
C VAL A 45 12.05 -26.77 49.27
N CYS A 46 12.62 -25.74 48.65
CA CYS A 46 14.00 -25.29 48.93
C CYS A 46 14.16 -24.90 50.40
N GLY A 47 13.20 -24.16 50.96
CA GLY A 47 13.20 -23.79 52.37
C GLY A 47 13.16 -24.98 53.33
N ALA A 48 12.34 -26.00 53.04
CA ALA A 48 12.28 -27.22 53.84
C ALA A 48 13.61 -28.01 53.81
N ILE A 49 14.24 -28.13 52.64
CA ILE A 49 15.57 -28.76 52.49
C ILE A 49 16.61 -28.01 53.33
N LEU A 50 16.54 -26.68 53.33
CA LEU A 50 17.49 -25.83 54.03
C LEU A 50 17.31 -25.90 55.56
N ILE A 51 16.07 -26.01 56.04
CA ILE A 51 15.77 -26.29 57.46
C ILE A 51 16.34 -27.65 57.87
N LEU A 52 16.13 -28.70 57.06
CA LEU A 52 16.69 -30.03 57.34
C LEU A 52 18.21 -30.04 57.38
N ALA A 53 18.87 -29.26 56.51
CA ALA A 53 20.33 -29.08 56.52
C ALA A 53 20.81 -28.35 57.79
N ILE A 54 20.12 -27.29 58.22
CA ILE A 54 20.44 -26.53 59.44
C ILE A 54 20.27 -27.41 60.70
N ILE A 55 19.23 -28.26 60.75
CA ILE A 55 19.00 -29.18 61.87
C ILE A 55 20.16 -30.19 62.01
N LYS A 56 20.76 -30.63 60.90
CA LYS A 56 21.89 -31.57 60.90
C LYS A 56 23.24 -30.97 61.30
N LEU A 57 23.40 -29.64 61.32
CA LEU A 57 24.66 -29.00 61.74
C LEU A 57 24.89 -29.15 63.25
N GLU A 58 25.88 -29.95 63.67
CA GLU A 58 26.15 -30.27 65.09
C GLU A 58 26.73 -29.12 65.94
N ARG A 59 27.12 -27.98 65.35
CA ARG A 59 27.76 -26.89 66.10
C ARG A 59 26.79 -25.83 66.64
N ALA A 60 26.78 -25.72 67.97
CA ALA A 60 26.38 -24.61 68.84
C ALA A 60 25.07 -23.87 68.49
N GLY A 61 24.05 -24.03 69.34
CA GLY A 61 22.66 -23.60 69.15
C GLY A 61 22.40 -22.14 68.74
N PHE A 62 23.36 -21.23 68.89
CA PHE A 62 23.23 -19.85 68.39
C PHE A 62 23.15 -19.79 66.85
N TRP A 63 23.97 -20.56 66.14
CA TRP A 63 23.98 -20.55 64.67
C TRP A 63 22.74 -21.23 64.08
N ARG A 64 22.19 -22.24 64.76
CA ARG A 64 20.90 -22.84 64.40
C ARG A 64 19.76 -21.84 64.54
N PHE A 65 19.74 -21.07 65.63
CA PHE A 65 18.73 -20.03 65.84
C PHE A 65 18.83 -18.93 64.78
N LEU A 66 20.04 -18.43 64.49
CA LEU A 66 20.27 -17.39 63.50
C LEU A 66 19.89 -17.87 62.08
N GLY A 67 20.26 -19.10 61.72
CA GLY A 67 19.90 -19.72 60.44
C GLY A 67 18.39 -19.91 60.27
N MET A 68 17.71 -20.40 61.32
CA MET A 68 16.25 -20.55 61.31
C MET A 68 15.53 -19.20 61.21
N ALA A 69 16.00 -18.18 61.93
CA ALA A 69 15.45 -16.83 61.86
C ALA A 69 15.61 -16.24 60.44
N PHE A 70 16.76 -16.44 59.81
CA PHE A 70 17.01 -15.98 58.45
C PHE A 70 16.10 -16.66 57.42
N VAL A 71 15.92 -17.99 57.52
CA VAL A 71 14.97 -18.74 56.66
C VAL A 71 13.54 -18.27 56.88
N ALA A 72 13.12 -18.03 58.12
CA ALA A 72 11.79 -17.51 58.43
C ALA A 72 11.54 -16.13 57.82
N VAL A 73 12.54 -15.23 57.86
CA VAL A 73 12.48 -13.91 57.22
C VAL A 73 12.38 -14.05 55.70
N LEU A 74 13.17 -14.93 55.07
CA LEU A 74 13.07 -15.18 53.63
C LEU A 74 11.68 -15.70 53.22
N PHE A 75 11.10 -16.60 54.00
CA PHE A 75 9.72 -17.06 53.77
C PHE A 75 8.70 -15.95 53.93
N ALA A 76 8.83 -15.11 54.97
CA ALA A 76 7.93 -13.99 55.18
C ALA A 76 8.00 -12.98 54.02
N VAL A 77 9.22 -12.65 53.55
CA VAL A 77 9.42 -11.77 52.40
C VAL A 77 8.84 -12.38 51.11
N ASN A 78 9.04 -13.68 50.87
CA ASN A 78 8.46 -14.36 49.70
C ASN A 78 6.93 -14.49 49.80
N ALA A 79 6.37 -14.75 50.98
CA ALA A 79 4.92 -14.83 51.19
C ALA A 79 4.27 -13.46 51.00
N VAL A 80 4.83 -12.39 51.59
CA VAL A 80 4.35 -11.01 51.40
C VAL A 80 4.48 -10.60 49.94
N SER A 81 5.60 -10.91 49.30
CA SER A 81 5.78 -10.64 47.87
C SER A 81 4.75 -11.35 46.99
N CYS A 82 4.48 -12.63 47.25
CA CYS A 82 3.50 -13.40 46.50
C CYS A 82 2.08 -12.90 46.77
N PHE A 83 1.80 -12.45 48.01
CA PHE A 83 0.55 -11.77 48.35
C PHE A 83 0.40 -10.41 47.66
N LEU A 84 1.48 -9.64 47.51
CA LEU A 84 1.46 -8.38 46.78
C LEU A 84 1.28 -8.63 45.28
N GLU A 85 1.95 -9.62 44.69
CA GLU A 85 1.78 -9.99 43.28
C GLU A 85 0.39 -10.60 43.00
N MET A 86 -0.16 -11.39 43.93
CA MET A 86 -1.53 -11.93 43.83
C MET A 86 -2.60 -10.88 44.14
N GLY A 87 -2.31 -9.90 45.01
CA GLY A 87 -3.20 -8.77 45.29
C GLY A 87 -3.13 -7.65 44.25
N MET A 88 -2.07 -7.60 43.44
CA MET A 88 -1.93 -6.70 42.28
C MET A 88 -2.37 -7.34 40.96
N ARG A 89 -2.61 -8.65 40.93
CA ARG A 89 -3.51 -9.26 39.94
C ARG A 89 -4.92 -8.97 40.44
N GLY A 90 -5.43 -7.82 40.01
CA GLY A 90 -6.70 -7.26 40.46
C GLY A 90 -7.77 -8.34 40.64
N GLU A 91 -8.27 -8.47 41.86
CA GLU A 91 -9.70 -8.69 42.01
C GLU A 91 -10.38 -7.66 41.11
N ASP A 92 -11.22 -8.15 40.19
CA ASP A 92 -12.10 -7.33 39.37
C ASP A 92 -12.74 -6.28 40.28
N ALA A 93 -12.23 -5.06 40.22
CA ALA A 93 -12.76 -3.94 40.96
C ALA A 93 -14.10 -3.58 40.32
N ARG A 94 -15.13 -4.35 40.68
CA ARG A 94 -16.51 -3.98 40.43
C ARG A 94 -16.76 -2.69 41.21
N PRO A 95 -17.18 -1.59 40.56
CA PRO A 95 -17.60 -0.42 41.30
C PRO A 95 -18.77 -0.80 42.24
N GLU A 96 -18.67 -0.42 43.52
CA GLU A 96 -19.64 -0.72 44.59
C GLU A 96 -21.00 0.03 44.47
N SER A 97 -21.39 0.46 43.27
CA SER A 97 -22.70 1.05 42.99
C SER A 97 -23.42 0.28 41.89
N GLU A 98 -24.76 0.36 41.83
CA GLU A 98 -25.60 -0.19 40.76
C GLU A 98 -25.30 0.49 39.40
N VAL A 99 -24.07 0.38 38.91
CA VAL A 99 -23.67 0.83 37.59
C VAL A 99 -24.11 -0.26 36.63
N PHE A 100 -24.86 0.13 35.61
CA PHE A 100 -25.21 -0.77 34.53
C PHE A 100 -23.92 -1.26 33.86
N CYS A 101 -23.78 -2.58 33.76
CA CYS A 101 -22.71 -3.23 33.02
C CYS A 101 -23.32 -3.93 31.80
N GLY A 102 -22.63 -3.80 30.67
CA GLY A 102 -23.01 -4.41 29.42
C GLY A 102 -21.83 -5.07 28.72
N GLU A 103 -22.06 -5.53 27.50
CA GLU A 103 -21.06 -6.05 26.58
C GLU A 103 -20.73 -4.97 25.55
N LEU A 104 -19.44 -4.70 25.30
CA LEU A 104 -19.00 -3.87 24.19
C LEU A 104 -18.50 -4.77 23.07
N GLN A 105 -19.12 -4.66 21.90
CA GLN A 105 -18.66 -5.25 20.64
C GLN A 105 -18.09 -4.15 19.76
N VAL A 106 -16.85 -4.32 19.29
CA VAL A 106 -16.17 -3.38 18.40
C VAL A 106 -15.82 -4.10 17.10
N ASP A 107 -16.48 -3.73 16.01
CA ASP A 107 -16.12 -4.20 14.66
C ASP A 107 -14.90 -3.41 14.17
N VAL A 108 -13.84 -4.10 13.76
CA VAL A 108 -12.60 -3.46 13.30
C VAL A 108 -12.54 -3.47 11.78
N ASP A 109 -12.53 -2.26 11.21
CA ASP A 109 -12.33 -2.00 9.80
C ASP A 109 -10.87 -1.65 9.53
N GLU A 110 -10.23 -2.42 8.66
CA GLU A 110 -8.93 -2.13 8.09
C GLU A 110 -9.04 -1.08 6.97
N VAL A 111 -8.21 -0.05 7.04
CA VAL A 111 -7.93 0.83 5.89
C VAL A 111 -7.02 0.07 4.91
N VAL A 112 -7.61 -0.51 3.87
CA VAL A 112 -6.88 -1.37 2.93
C VAL A 112 -6.00 -0.57 1.97
N PHE A 113 -6.48 0.57 1.49
CA PHE A 113 -5.71 1.57 0.78
C PHE A 113 -6.41 2.94 0.88
N SER A 114 -5.64 4.01 0.69
CA SER A 114 -6.16 5.35 0.49
C SER A 114 -5.74 5.88 -0.88
N TYR A 115 -6.48 6.88 -1.35
CA TYR A 115 -6.18 7.56 -2.60
C TYR A 115 -6.57 9.03 -2.51
N GLU A 116 -5.84 9.89 -3.23
CA GLU A 116 -6.16 11.31 -3.28
C GLU A 116 -7.10 11.61 -4.46
N ALA A 117 -8.28 12.15 -4.17
CA ALA A 117 -9.24 12.61 -5.16
C ALA A 117 -9.73 14.01 -4.77
N ASP A 118 -9.71 14.95 -5.70
CA ASP A 118 -10.16 16.34 -5.49
C ASP A 118 -9.44 17.03 -4.32
N GLY A 119 -8.16 16.72 -4.12
CA GLY A 119 -7.35 17.24 -3.00
C GLY A 119 -7.74 16.71 -1.62
N THR A 120 -8.58 15.66 -1.56
CA THR A 120 -9.01 15.02 -0.32
C THR A 120 -8.59 13.54 -0.33
N GLU A 121 -8.00 13.07 0.76
CA GLU A 121 -7.70 11.65 0.95
C GLU A 121 -9.01 10.88 1.18
N LYS A 122 -9.29 9.91 0.32
CA LYS A 122 -10.36 8.94 0.46
C LYS A 122 -9.76 7.62 0.91
N LYS A 123 -10.47 6.90 1.79
CA LYS A 123 -10.03 5.61 2.34
C LYS A 123 -10.99 4.52 1.90
N VAL A 124 -10.46 3.43 1.38
CA VAL A 124 -11.22 2.19 1.18
C VAL A 124 -10.99 1.32 2.41
N VAL A 125 -12.08 0.80 2.96
CA VAL A 125 -12.06 0.00 4.18
C VAL A 125 -12.65 -1.38 3.93
N ALA A 126 -12.13 -2.38 4.65
CA ALA A 126 -12.64 -3.74 4.66
C ALA A 126 -12.59 -4.28 6.10
N PRO A 127 -13.38 -5.30 6.46
CA PRO A 127 -13.24 -5.96 7.76
C PRO A 127 -11.80 -6.45 7.97
N ALA A 128 -11.20 -6.13 9.11
CA ALA A 128 -9.83 -6.53 9.40
C ALA A 128 -9.73 -8.05 9.59
N GLU A 129 -8.73 -8.67 8.97
CA GLU A 129 -8.53 -10.11 9.06
C GLU A 129 -7.54 -10.48 10.17
N ASN A 130 -7.79 -11.64 10.81
CA ASN A 130 -6.84 -12.26 11.74
C ASN A 130 -6.31 -11.31 12.83
N LEU A 131 -7.22 -10.63 13.53
CA LEU A 131 -6.88 -9.82 14.70
C LEU A 131 -6.19 -10.71 15.75
N GLY A 132 -4.87 -10.63 15.83
CA GLY A 132 -4.08 -11.41 16.80
C GLY A 132 -4.59 -11.20 18.22
N SER A 133 -4.50 -12.23 19.07
CA SER A 133 -5.15 -12.24 20.39
C SER A 133 -4.30 -11.70 21.55
N ALA A 134 -3.36 -10.78 21.30
CA ALA A 134 -2.45 -10.28 22.33
C ALA A 134 -2.89 -8.89 22.86
N GLY A 135 -2.97 -8.74 24.19
CA GLY A 135 -3.01 -7.41 24.83
C GLY A 135 -4.24 -6.54 24.54
N ILE A 136 -5.39 -7.10 24.19
CA ILE A 136 -6.63 -6.35 23.91
C ILE A 136 -7.29 -5.93 25.23
N ARG A 137 -7.40 -4.63 25.48
CA ARG A 137 -8.12 -4.07 26.63
C ARG A 137 -8.73 -2.71 26.32
N ILE A 138 -9.78 -2.35 27.04
CA ILE A 138 -10.23 -0.96 27.15
C ILE A 138 -9.79 -0.40 28.49
N VAL A 139 -9.42 0.88 28.52
CA VAL A 139 -8.98 1.59 29.73
C VAL A 139 -9.90 2.77 29.97
N SER A 140 -10.36 2.96 31.21
CA SER A 140 -11.21 4.11 31.56
C SER A 140 -10.42 5.42 31.48
N LYS A 141 -11.00 6.45 30.86
CA LYS A 141 -10.40 7.79 30.79
C LYS A 141 -10.36 8.50 32.15
N GLY A 142 -11.23 8.11 33.08
CA GLY A 142 -11.31 8.70 34.41
C GLY A 142 -10.46 7.98 35.46
N ASP A 143 -10.09 6.73 35.19
CA ASP A 143 -9.27 5.89 36.07
C ASP A 143 -8.46 4.91 35.22
N GLU A 144 -7.21 5.28 34.92
CA GLU A 144 -6.31 4.45 34.11
C GLU A 144 -5.96 3.09 34.76
N SER A 145 -6.27 2.90 36.05
CA SER A 145 -6.11 1.61 36.72
C SER A 145 -7.24 0.64 36.42
N PHE A 146 -8.39 1.14 35.96
CA PHE A 146 -9.51 0.31 35.52
C PHE A 146 -9.34 -0.08 34.05
N SER A 147 -9.26 -1.38 33.80
CA SER A 147 -9.23 -1.93 32.45
C SER A 147 -10.05 -3.21 32.33
N VAL A 148 -10.68 -3.40 31.18
CA VAL A 148 -11.42 -4.63 30.86
C VAL A 148 -10.71 -5.32 29.71
N ALA A 149 -10.36 -6.60 29.90
CA ALA A 149 -9.75 -7.41 28.85
C ALA A 149 -10.79 -7.79 27.79
N GLY A 150 -10.37 -7.76 26.52
CA GLY A 150 -11.19 -8.15 25.38
C GLY A 150 -10.71 -9.44 24.72
N VAL A 151 -11.58 -10.03 23.91
CA VAL A 151 -11.28 -11.20 23.07
C VAL A 151 -11.55 -10.85 21.61
N ALA A 152 -10.61 -11.19 20.73
CA ALA A 152 -10.81 -11.08 19.28
C ALA A 152 -11.52 -12.32 18.72
N THR A 153 -12.56 -12.10 17.91
CA THR A 153 -13.30 -13.13 17.17
C THR A 153 -13.47 -12.67 15.73
N GLY A 154 -12.59 -13.13 14.82
CA GLY A 154 -12.56 -12.61 13.46
C GLY A 154 -12.14 -11.14 13.42
N SER A 155 -12.97 -10.29 12.81
CA SER A 155 -12.80 -8.82 12.76
C SER A 155 -13.40 -8.09 13.97
N ARG A 156 -13.96 -8.80 14.95
CA ARG A 156 -14.67 -8.21 16.09
C ARG A 156 -13.91 -8.37 17.39
N LEU A 157 -13.87 -7.32 18.20
CA LEU A 157 -13.41 -7.34 19.58
C LEU A 157 -14.61 -7.36 20.53
N VAL A 158 -14.61 -8.24 21.52
CA VAL A 158 -15.69 -8.37 22.50
C VAL A 158 -15.15 -8.14 23.91
N PHE A 159 -15.80 -7.27 24.66
CA PHE A 159 -15.49 -6.95 26.05
C PHE A 159 -16.74 -7.19 26.91
N GLU A 160 -16.65 -8.08 27.89
CA GLU A 160 -17.78 -8.40 28.77
C GLU A 160 -17.73 -7.61 30.08
N GLY A 161 -18.91 -7.29 30.63
CA GLY A 161 -19.01 -6.69 31.96
C GLY A 161 -18.52 -5.26 32.06
N VAL A 162 -18.54 -4.53 30.93
CA VAL A 162 -18.06 -3.15 30.85
C VAL A 162 -19.06 -2.21 31.53
N PRO A 163 -18.67 -1.44 32.56
CA PRO A 163 -19.53 -0.43 33.16
C PRO A 163 -19.77 0.75 32.21
N GLU A 164 -20.87 1.49 32.38
CA GLU A 164 -21.01 2.79 31.71
C GLU A 164 -19.83 3.73 32.03
N GLY A 165 -19.36 4.47 31.03
CA GLY A 165 -18.21 5.34 31.19
C GLY A 165 -17.56 5.73 29.87
N ASP A 166 -16.46 6.49 29.98
CA ASP A 166 -15.65 6.90 28.85
C ASP A 166 -14.36 6.08 28.83
N TYR A 167 -14.10 5.41 27.70
CA TYR A 167 -13.02 4.44 27.54
C TYR A 167 -12.11 4.79 26.36
N MET A 168 -10.90 4.26 26.39
CA MET A 168 -9.96 4.22 25.28
C MET A 168 -9.63 2.78 24.94
N LEU A 169 -9.62 2.44 23.65
CA LEU A 169 -9.14 1.16 23.19
C LEU A 169 -7.61 1.11 23.27
N GLN A 170 -7.07 0.09 23.93
CA GLN A 170 -5.66 -0.26 23.89
C GLN A 170 -5.54 -1.71 23.46
N ALA A 171 -5.09 -1.94 22.23
CA ALA A 171 -4.94 -3.29 21.71
C ALA A 171 -3.64 -3.42 20.91
N GLU A 172 -2.88 -4.47 21.20
CA GLU A 172 -1.71 -4.88 20.44
C GLU A 172 -2.12 -5.97 19.44
N LEU A 173 -2.80 -5.54 18.37
CA LEU A 173 -3.22 -6.47 17.33
C LEU A 173 -2.04 -6.80 16.43
N GLY A 174 -1.86 -8.10 16.16
CA GLY A 174 -0.70 -8.63 15.43
C GLY A 174 -0.57 -8.04 14.03
N GLY A 175 0.16 -6.94 13.90
CA GLY A 175 0.38 -6.25 12.63
C GLY A 175 -0.60 -5.11 12.33
N TYR A 176 -1.30 -4.55 13.32
CA TYR A 176 -2.21 -3.41 13.12
C TYR A 176 -1.97 -2.27 14.12
N GLU A 177 -2.19 -1.04 13.67
CA GLU A 177 -2.22 0.18 14.48
C GLU A 177 -3.61 0.82 14.41
N PHE A 178 -4.20 1.14 15.57
CA PHE A 178 -5.51 1.79 15.65
C PHE A 178 -5.44 3.29 15.38
N GLU A 179 -6.42 3.82 14.64
CA GLU A 179 -6.64 5.26 14.51
C GLU A 179 -7.35 5.82 15.75
N GLY A 180 -6.69 5.76 16.92
CA GLY A 180 -7.01 6.49 18.16
C GLY A 180 -8.49 6.66 18.52
N GLU A 181 -9.14 5.60 19.02
CA GLU A 181 -10.57 5.65 19.34
C GLU A 181 -10.87 5.61 20.84
N GLY A 182 -11.81 6.49 21.23
CA GLY A 182 -12.41 6.46 22.55
C GLY A 182 -13.92 6.31 22.47
N TYR A 183 -14.48 5.50 23.35
CA TYR A 183 -15.90 5.17 23.41
C TYR A 183 -16.57 5.83 24.59
N THR A 184 -17.79 6.34 24.41
CA THR A 184 -18.64 6.84 25.49
C THR A 184 -19.84 5.91 25.63
N LEU A 185 -19.79 5.03 26.62
CA LEU A 185 -20.79 3.99 26.84
C LEU A 185 -21.85 4.48 27.83
N ARG A 186 -23.12 4.43 27.43
CA ARG A 186 -24.28 4.83 28.24
C ARG A 186 -25.34 3.73 28.17
N ALA A 187 -26.07 3.43 29.25
CA ALA A 187 -27.10 2.39 29.19
C ALA A 187 -28.14 2.68 28.10
N SER A 188 -28.47 3.96 27.90
CA SER A 188 -29.42 4.41 26.90
C SER A 188 -29.00 4.12 25.45
N SER A 189 -27.70 3.95 25.18
CA SER A 189 -27.18 3.58 23.85
C SER A 189 -26.99 2.07 23.68
N SER A 190 -27.16 1.29 24.75
CA SER A 190 -27.09 -0.18 24.66
C SER A 190 -28.39 -0.74 24.07
N ASN A 191 -28.26 -1.80 23.26
CA ASN A 191 -29.39 -2.60 22.81
C ASN A 191 -29.34 -3.95 23.51
N GLY A 192 -30.26 -4.18 24.45
CA GLY A 192 -30.31 -5.44 25.21
C GLY A 192 -29.06 -5.71 26.06
N GLY A 193 -28.35 -4.67 26.49
CA GLY A 193 -27.09 -4.82 27.23
C GLY A 193 -25.84 -4.83 26.36
N VAL A 194 -25.95 -4.68 25.04
CA VAL A 194 -24.82 -4.69 24.11
C VAL A 194 -24.63 -3.30 23.48
N TRP A 195 -23.42 -2.77 23.55
CA TRP A 195 -22.95 -1.63 22.76
C TRP A 195 -22.23 -2.14 21.51
N ASN A 196 -22.55 -1.58 20.35
CA ASN A 196 -21.89 -1.89 19.09
C ASN A 196 -21.19 -0.64 18.60
N GLU A 197 -19.88 -0.71 18.47
CA GLU A 197 -19.02 0.36 17.99
C GLU A 197 -18.18 -0.15 16.82
N THR A 198 -17.57 0.78 16.07
CA THR A 198 -16.68 0.45 14.96
C THR A 198 -15.35 1.13 15.18
N ALA A 199 -14.26 0.40 14.91
CA ALA A 199 -12.91 0.92 15.00
C ALA A 199 -12.14 0.84 13.70
N ARG A 200 -11.32 1.86 13.42
CA ARG A 200 -10.41 1.84 12.27
C ARG A 200 -9.00 1.42 12.67
N ALA A 201 -8.44 0.52 11.87
CA ALA A 201 -7.06 0.08 11.99
C ALA A 201 -6.32 0.19 10.65
N ARG A 202 -5.01 0.39 10.72
CA ARG A 202 -4.10 0.31 9.58
C ARG A 202 -3.12 -0.82 9.80
N ARG A 203 -2.85 -1.60 8.76
CA ARG A 203 -1.82 -2.63 8.82
C ARG A 203 -0.44 -1.99 8.99
N LEU A 204 0.34 -2.48 9.95
CA LEU A 204 1.72 -2.09 10.18
C LEU A 204 2.59 -2.62 9.04
N GLY A 205 3.38 -1.74 8.44
CA GLY A 205 4.27 -2.08 7.33
C GLY A 205 4.88 -0.83 6.71
N GLU A 206 5.77 -1.03 5.74
CA GLU A 206 6.23 0.06 4.87
C GLU A 206 5.06 0.51 3.98
N GLY A 207 4.73 1.79 4.04
CA GLY A 207 3.75 2.39 3.16
C GLY A 207 4.36 2.57 1.77
N ALA A 208 3.67 2.07 0.75
CA ALA A 208 3.97 2.37 -0.64
C ALA A 208 3.09 3.51 -1.13
N GLU A 209 3.64 4.39 -1.96
CA GLU A 209 2.92 5.42 -2.70
C GLU A 209 3.13 5.20 -4.20
N PHE A 210 2.03 5.03 -4.93
CA PHE A 210 2.09 4.60 -6.33
C PHE A 210 0.88 5.06 -7.16
N ARG A 211 1.08 5.12 -8.47
CA ARG A 211 0.03 5.22 -9.50
C ARG A 211 -0.18 3.86 -10.14
N ILE A 212 -1.33 3.65 -10.78
CA ILE A 212 -1.61 2.44 -11.55
C ILE A 212 -1.62 2.82 -13.02
N SER A 213 -0.87 2.08 -13.85
CA SER A 213 -0.86 2.20 -15.30
C SER A 213 -1.37 0.90 -15.92
N VAL A 214 -2.23 0.99 -16.94
CA VAL A 214 -2.84 -0.16 -17.60
C VAL A 214 -2.41 -0.26 -19.06
N SER A 215 -2.05 -1.46 -19.48
CA SER A 215 -1.61 -1.78 -20.84
C SER A 215 -2.22 -3.09 -21.34
N ASP A 216 -2.22 -3.28 -22.65
CA ASP A 216 -2.61 -4.53 -23.28
C ASP A 216 -1.49 -5.58 -23.23
N SER A 217 -1.70 -6.75 -23.86
CA SER A 217 -0.72 -7.84 -23.88
C SER A 217 0.60 -7.50 -24.58
N ASP A 218 0.60 -6.49 -25.45
CA ASP A 218 1.75 -6.05 -26.23
C ASP A 218 2.47 -4.86 -25.58
N GLY A 219 1.99 -4.40 -24.43
CA GLY A 219 2.52 -3.25 -23.69
C GLY A 219 2.02 -1.90 -24.20
N SER A 220 1.00 -1.88 -25.06
CA SER A 220 0.37 -0.65 -25.51
C SER A 220 -0.53 -0.10 -24.40
N LEU A 221 -0.40 1.20 -24.10
CA LEU A 221 -1.23 1.85 -23.08
C LEU A 221 -2.70 1.85 -23.49
N VAL A 222 -3.60 1.58 -22.54
CA VAL A 222 -5.04 1.59 -22.78
C VAL A 222 -5.61 2.92 -22.34
N SER A 223 -6.30 3.65 -23.23
CA SER A 223 -6.99 4.90 -22.91
C SER A 223 -8.49 4.80 -23.21
N GLY A 224 -9.29 5.72 -22.65
CA GLY A 224 -10.74 5.77 -22.87
C GLY A 224 -11.54 4.62 -22.22
N ALA A 225 -10.88 3.84 -21.37
CA ALA A 225 -11.47 2.74 -20.61
C ALA A 225 -11.95 3.20 -19.22
N ARG A 226 -12.71 2.34 -18.54
CA ARG A 226 -12.93 2.43 -17.09
C ARG A 226 -12.28 1.28 -16.37
N CYS A 227 -11.75 1.54 -15.18
CA CYS A 227 -11.09 0.54 -14.36
C CYS A 227 -11.67 0.52 -12.95
N ASP A 228 -12.00 -0.68 -12.49
CA ASP A 228 -12.30 -0.96 -11.09
C ASP A 228 -11.06 -1.55 -10.42
N VAL A 229 -10.75 -1.08 -9.22
CA VAL A 229 -9.58 -1.49 -8.43
C VAL A 229 -10.05 -2.08 -7.11
N PHE A 230 -9.86 -3.38 -6.94
CA PHE A 230 -10.20 -4.12 -5.74
C PHE A 230 -8.95 -4.65 -5.06
N VAL A 231 -9.05 -4.94 -3.77
CA VAL A 231 -8.08 -5.79 -3.08
C VAL A 231 -8.28 -7.24 -3.54
N GLU A 232 -7.21 -7.99 -3.79
CA GLU A 232 -7.26 -9.30 -4.47
C GLU A 232 -8.29 -10.29 -3.88
N ASP A 233 -8.47 -10.29 -2.55
CA ASP A 233 -9.35 -11.20 -1.82
C ASP A 233 -10.58 -10.50 -1.20
N SER A 234 -10.96 -9.32 -1.69
CA SER A 234 -12.09 -8.55 -1.14
C SER A 234 -12.90 -7.83 -2.21
N ASP A 235 -14.17 -7.58 -1.90
CA ASP A 235 -15.05 -6.68 -2.68
C ASP A 235 -14.80 -5.20 -2.33
N ALA A 236 -13.94 -4.92 -1.34
CA ALA A 236 -13.52 -3.56 -1.01
C ALA A 236 -12.64 -3.01 -2.13
N GLY A 237 -13.11 -1.95 -2.77
CA GLY A 237 -12.43 -1.35 -3.89
C GLY A 237 -13.00 0.00 -4.30
N LEU A 238 -12.51 0.48 -5.42
CA LEU A 238 -12.91 1.69 -6.11
C LEU A 238 -13.42 1.31 -7.49
N THR A 239 -14.58 1.81 -7.90
CA THR A 239 -15.21 1.45 -9.18
C THR A 239 -15.39 2.65 -10.09
N GLY A 240 -15.42 2.40 -11.40
CA GLY A 240 -15.72 3.38 -12.44
C GLY A 240 -14.66 4.47 -12.58
N VAL A 241 -13.38 4.14 -12.39
CA VAL A 241 -12.30 5.11 -12.55
C VAL A 241 -11.97 5.25 -14.04
N ASP A 242 -12.12 6.45 -14.59
CA ASP A 242 -11.73 6.70 -15.98
C ASP A 242 -10.20 6.61 -16.12
N VAL A 243 -9.74 5.90 -17.16
CA VAL A 243 -8.33 5.75 -17.47
C VAL A 243 -7.87 6.92 -18.35
N GLY A 244 -6.78 7.58 -17.96
CA GLY A 244 -6.21 8.72 -18.66
C GLY A 244 -5.68 8.38 -20.05
N SER A 245 -5.39 9.42 -20.84
CA SER A 245 -4.80 9.29 -22.18
C SER A 245 -3.37 8.72 -22.16
N ASP A 246 -2.72 8.74 -20.99
CA ASP A 246 -1.43 8.14 -20.68
C ASP A 246 -1.52 6.70 -20.15
N GLY A 247 -2.71 6.10 -20.16
CA GLY A 247 -2.96 4.77 -19.61
C GLY A 247 -2.94 4.70 -18.09
N ALA A 248 -2.75 5.82 -17.38
CA ALA A 248 -2.71 5.85 -15.94
C ALA A 248 -4.09 6.17 -15.33
N LEU A 249 -4.34 5.61 -14.15
CA LEU A 249 -5.43 6.06 -13.30
C LEU A 249 -5.05 7.43 -12.69
N PRO A 250 -6.02 8.34 -12.50
CA PRO A 250 -5.73 9.72 -12.10
C PRO A 250 -5.29 9.88 -10.64
N TYR A 251 -5.33 8.82 -9.84
CA TYR A 251 -5.11 8.88 -8.40
C TYR A 251 -3.71 8.44 -7.97
N MET A 252 -3.25 9.03 -6.87
CA MET A 252 -2.10 8.55 -6.12
C MET A 252 -2.60 7.65 -4.99
N PHE A 253 -2.23 6.37 -5.03
CA PHE A 253 -2.63 5.34 -4.07
C PHE A 253 -1.60 5.17 -2.97
N ARG A 254 -2.07 4.83 -1.76
CA ARG A 254 -1.22 4.54 -0.60
C ARG A 254 -1.72 3.31 0.14
N CYS A 255 -0.86 2.32 0.35
CA CYS A 255 -1.18 1.12 1.13
C CYS A 255 0.07 0.41 1.66
N ALA A 256 -0.10 -0.72 2.33
CA ALA A 256 1.01 -1.60 2.69
C ALA A 256 1.69 -2.17 1.41
N SER A 257 3.02 -2.24 1.42
CA SER A 257 3.84 -2.60 0.24
C SER A 257 3.73 -4.06 -0.23
N ASP A 258 3.02 -4.93 0.50
CA ASP A 258 2.81 -6.34 0.18
C ASP A 258 1.40 -6.63 -0.37
N ARG A 259 0.61 -5.60 -0.67
CA ARG A 259 -0.80 -5.76 -1.04
C ARG A 259 -0.98 -6.26 -2.48
N GLY A 260 -1.87 -7.24 -2.65
CA GLY A 260 -2.41 -7.66 -3.94
C GLY A 260 -3.68 -6.91 -4.32
N PHE A 261 -3.81 -6.63 -5.61
CA PHE A 261 -4.95 -5.98 -6.24
C PHE A 261 -5.53 -6.86 -7.35
N ARG A 262 -6.84 -6.75 -7.52
CA ARG A 262 -7.59 -7.28 -8.65
C ARG A 262 -8.20 -6.10 -9.40
N LEU A 263 -7.86 -5.97 -10.68
CA LEU A 263 -8.31 -4.88 -11.54
C LEU A 263 -9.30 -5.43 -12.56
N VAL A 264 -10.42 -4.74 -12.74
CA VAL A 264 -11.41 -5.05 -13.79
C VAL A 264 -11.49 -3.86 -14.74
N LEU A 265 -11.03 -4.07 -15.97
CA LEU A 265 -11.02 -3.08 -17.02
C LEU A 265 -12.23 -3.27 -17.93
N HIS A 266 -13.00 -2.20 -18.10
CA HIS A 266 -14.16 -2.10 -18.98
C HIS A 266 -13.71 -1.36 -20.24
N TYR A 267 -13.56 -2.09 -21.34
CA TYR A 267 -13.06 -1.56 -22.61
C TYR A 267 -13.86 -2.16 -23.77
N ASP A 268 -14.32 -1.30 -24.68
CA ASP A 268 -15.12 -1.67 -25.85
C ASP A 268 -16.33 -2.60 -25.56
N GLY A 269 -17.00 -2.37 -24.42
CA GLY A 269 -18.15 -3.16 -24.00
C GLY A 269 -17.83 -4.55 -23.43
N GLU A 270 -16.56 -4.91 -23.34
CA GLU A 270 -16.07 -6.16 -22.74
C GLU A 270 -15.36 -5.88 -21.39
N GLU A 271 -15.26 -6.92 -20.57
CA GLU A 271 -14.60 -6.88 -19.26
C GLU A 271 -13.33 -7.75 -19.27
N TYR A 272 -12.23 -7.18 -18.79
CA TYR A 272 -10.94 -7.85 -18.65
C TYR A 272 -10.51 -7.80 -17.18
N GLU A 273 -10.12 -8.94 -16.61
CA GLU A 273 -9.65 -9.01 -15.23
C GLU A 273 -8.17 -9.40 -15.18
N GLU A 274 -7.40 -8.69 -14.35
CA GLU A 274 -6.00 -9.01 -14.09
C GLU A 274 -5.65 -8.80 -12.61
N ARG A 275 -4.60 -9.48 -12.14
CA ARG A 275 -4.12 -9.36 -10.76
C ARG A 275 -2.72 -8.82 -10.72
N ALA A 276 -2.45 -7.96 -9.74
CA ALA A 276 -1.16 -7.31 -9.56
C ALA A 276 -0.80 -7.27 -8.09
N THR A 277 0.47 -7.50 -7.76
CA THR A 277 0.98 -7.38 -6.39
C THR A 277 2.02 -6.27 -6.35
N LEU A 278 1.91 -5.39 -5.34
CA LEU A 278 3.00 -4.47 -5.04
C LEU A 278 4.23 -5.27 -4.59
N GLN A 279 5.36 -5.11 -5.28
CA GLN A 279 6.65 -5.60 -4.81
C GLN A 279 7.63 -4.44 -4.74
N GLY A 280 7.65 -3.75 -3.59
CA GLY A 280 8.65 -2.71 -3.30
C GLY A 280 8.64 -1.53 -4.26
N VAL A 281 7.46 -1.16 -4.78
CA VAL A 281 7.30 -0.11 -5.80
C VAL A 281 7.05 1.24 -5.11
N ASP A 282 8.00 2.16 -5.27
CA ASP A 282 7.72 3.60 -5.23
C ASP A 282 7.54 4.06 -6.69
N GLY A 283 6.40 4.68 -7.02
CA GLY A 283 6.16 5.25 -8.35
C GLY A 283 4.93 4.70 -9.07
N THR A 284 5.08 3.64 -9.87
CA THR A 284 4.00 3.15 -10.74
C THR A 284 3.88 1.62 -10.70
N LEU A 285 2.67 1.13 -10.49
CA LEU A 285 2.26 -0.26 -10.66
C LEU A 285 1.75 -0.44 -12.09
N ASP A 286 2.56 -1.06 -12.94
CA ASP A 286 2.19 -1.37 -14.32
C ASP A 286 1.41 -2.69 -14.38
N VAL A 287 0.22 -2.66 -14.95
CA VAL A 287 -0.69 -3.82 -15.08
C VAL A 287 -0.94 -4.08 -16.57
N SER A 288 -0.51 -5.23 -17.07
CA SER A 288 -0.72 -5.66 -18.46
C SER A 288 -1.81 -6.72 -18.51
N PHE A 289 -2.90 -6.44 -19.23
CA PHE A 289 -4.04 -7.34 -19.38
C PHE A 289 -3.75 -8.36 -20.49
N ALA A 290 -3.49 -9.61 -20.10
CA ALA A 290 -2.98 -10.63 -21.01
C ALA A 290 -3.95 -11.03 -22.14
N ASN A 291 -5.25 -10.82 -21.93
CA ASN A 291 -6.30 -11.15 -22.90
C ASN A 291 -6.87 -9.92 -23.63
N LEU A 292 -6.26 -8.75 -23.44
CA LEU A 292 -6.62 -7.54 -24.15
C LEU A 292 -5.61 -7.32 -25.29
N THR A 293 -6.13 -6.99 -26.46
CA THR A 293 -5.33 -6.45 -27.57
C THR A 293 -6.01 -5.16 -28.00
N VAL A 294 -5.35 -4.02 -27.82
CA VAL A 294 -5.89 -2.74 -28.28
C VAL A 294 -5.71 -2.68 -29.79
N GLU A 295 -6.81 -2.60 -30.54
CA GLU A 295 -6.74 -2.42 -31.99
C GLU A 295 -6.09 -1.06 -32.30
N LYS A 296 -4.84 -1.08 -32.76
CA LYS A 296 -4.18 0.11 -33.29
C LYS A 296 -4.77 0.42 -34.67
N PRO A 297 -5.12 1.69 -34.97
CA PRO A 297 -5.57 2.04 -36.32
C PRO A 297 -4.50 1.66 -37.35
N VAL A 298 -4.91 0.88 -38.35
CA VAL A 298 -4.01 0.52 -39.45
C VAL A 298 -3.79 1.77 -40.29
N MET A 299 -2.53 2.20 -40.35
CA MET A 299 -2.12 3.40 -41.06
C MET A 299 -1.37 3.02 -42.33
N THR A 300 -1.78 3.60 -43.45
CA THR A 300 -1.05 3.53 -44.72
C THR A 300 -0.60 4.91 -45.14
N GLU A 301 0.58 5.00 -45.75
CA GLU A 301 1.19 6.26 -46.16
C GLU A 301 1.26 6.35 -47.69
N GLU A 302 0.97 7.52 -48.22
CA GLU A 302 1.24 7.92 -49.60
C GLU A 302 1.83 9.33 -49.63
N HIS A 303 2.77 9.61 -50.54
CA HIS A 303 3.32 10.95 -50.71
C HIS A 303 3.54 11.32 -52.18
N VAL A 304 3.66 12.63 -52.40
CA VAL A 304 4.01 13.24 -53.68
C VAL A 304 5.16 14.22 -53.44
N PRO A 305 6.24 14.20 -54.25
CA PRO A 305 6.45 13.36 -55.42
C PRO A 305 6.83 11.91 -55.05
N GLU A 306 6.39 10.93 -55.86
CA GLU A 306 6.75 9.51 -55.73
C GLU A 306 8.18 9.25 -56.24
N GLU A 307 9.17 9.82 -55.55
CA GLU A 307 10.58 9.72 -55.89
C GLU A 307 11.37 8.93 -54.85
N THR A 308 12.37 8.15 -55.29
CA THR A 308 13.23 7.38 -54.38
C THR A 308 14.04 8.23 -53.40
N ALA A 309 14.13 9.54 -53.64
CA ALA A 309 14.81 10.48 -52.76
C ALA A 309 13.89 11.04 -51.67
N VAL A 310 12.57 10.91 -51.82
CA VAL A 310 11.60 11.25 -50.78
C VAL A 310 11.45 10.05 -49.85
N SER A 311 11.46 10.29 -48.54
CA SER A 311 11.23 9.28 -47.53
C SER A 311 10.31 9.84 -46.47
N VAL A 312 9.13 9.22 -46.35
CA VAL A 312 8.20 9.39 -45.23
C VAL A 312 8.25 8.14 -44.37
N SER A 313 8.54 8.31 -43.09
CA SER A 313 8.54 7.21 -42.12
C SER A 313 7.60 7.53 -40.98
N VAL A 314 6.81 6.53 -40.57
CA VAL A 314 5.95 6.61 -39.41
C VAL A 314 6.41 5.61 -38.37
N SER A 315 6.65 6.08 -37.15
CA SER A 315 7.00 5.28 -35.97
C SER A 315 6.13 5.67 -34.78
N GLU A 316 6.26 4.97 -33.67
CA GLU A 316 5.66 5.40 -32.41
C GLU A 316 6.41 6.62 -31.85
N TRP A 317 5.70 7.49 -31.15
CA TRP A 317 6.29 8.54 -30.32
C TRP A 317 6.71 7.93 -28.99
N GLY A 318 8.01 7.77 -28.78
CA GLY A 318 8.57 7.07 -27.63
C GLY A 318 8.82 7.97 -26.42
N SER A 319 9.19 7.36 -25.29
CA SER A 319 9.54 8.06 -24.05
C SER A 319 10.74 9.00 -24.17
N ASP A 320 11.62 8.74 -25.15
CA ASP A 320 12.81 9.54 -25.42
C ASP A 320 12.53 10.68 -26.43
N ASP A 321 11.36 10.69 -27.07
CA ASP A 321 10.98 11.73 -28.02
C ASP A 321 10.47 12.98 -27.30
N LEU A 322 10.99 14.12 -27.72
CA LEU A 322 10.68 15.43 -27.15
C LEU A 322 10.24 16.37 -28.25
N SER A 323 9.24 17.20 -27.95
CA SER A 323 8.92 18.34 -28.80
C SER A 323 10.06 19.35 -28.88
N VAL A 324 10.00 20.30 -29.82
CA VAL A 324 10.92 21.43 -29.94
C VAL A 324 11.04 22.28 -28.66
N THR A 325 10.03 22.25 -27.78
CA THR A 325 10.06 22.93 -26.47
C THR A 325 10.64 22.07 -25.35
N GLY A 326 10.94 20.80 -25.61
CA GLY A 326 11.46 19.84 -24.62
C GLY A 326 10.39 19.12 -23.81
N LYS A 327 9.11 19.23 -24.17
CA LYS A 327 8.00 18.49 -23.57
C LYS A 327 7.87 17.09 -24.19
N GLY A 328 7.77 16.06 -23.36
CA GLY A 328 7.47 14.67 -23.77
C GLY A 328 5.97 14.35 -23.72
N TYR A 329 5.58 13.24 -24.34
CA TYR A 329 4.20 12.79 -24.46
C TYR A 329 4.08 11.29 -24.18
N ALA A 330 2.93 10.86 -23.68
CA ALA A 330 2.69 9.47 -23.25
C ALA A 330 2.55 8.47 -24.42
N GLY A 331 2.52 8.95 -25.66
CA GLY A 331 2.44 8.12 -26.85
C GLY A 331 1.92 8.88 -28.06
N GLY A 332 1.56 8.12 -29.10
CA GLY A 332 1.13 8.62 -30.40
C GLY A 332 2.08 8.18 -31.50
N HIS A 333 2.09 8.91 -32.60
CA HIS A 333 2.92 8.58 -33.76
C HIS A 333 3.82 9.74 -34.13
N LYS A 334 5.05 9.38 -34.52
CA LYS A 334 6.07 10.29 -35.04
C LYS A 334 6.18 10.09 -36.54
N VAL A 335 6.10 11.19 -37.28
CA VAL A 335 6.16 11.23 -38.73
C VAL A 335 7.36 12.06 -39.14
N SER A 336 8.26 11.47 -39.93
CA SER A 336 9.45 12.13 -40.47
C SER A 336 9.35 12.18 -41.99
N ILE A 337 9.29 13.39 -42.55
CA ILE A 337 9.25 13.66 -43.99
C ILE A 337 10.61 14.23 -44.38
N SER A 338 11.29 13.55 -45.29
CA SER A 338 12.67 13.87 -45.64
C SER A 338 12.94 13.78 -47.13
N TYR A 339 13.91 14.55 -47.59
CA TYR A 339 14.48 14.45 -48.92
C TYR A 339 15.98 14.16 -48.81
N LEU A 340 16.38 12.98 -49.29
CA LEU A 340 17.68 12.37 -49.04
C LEU A 340 18.87 13.31 -49.28
N PHE A 341 18.83 14.07 -50.38
CA PHE A 341 19.91 14.98 -50.74
C PHE A 341 20.03 16.15 -49.75
N ILE A 342 18.90 16.72 -49.31
CA ILE A 342 18.88 17.80 -48.30
C ILE A 342 19.33 17.25 -46.95
N THR A 343 18.86 16.06 -46.56
CA THR A 343 19.28 15.39 -45.32
C THR A 343 20.79 15.08 -45.30
N TRP A 344 21.41 14.84 -46.46
CA TRP A 344 22.86 14.67 -46.59
C TRP A 344 23.66 15.98 -46.70
N GLY A 345 23.00 17.13 -46.54
CA GLY A 345 23.64 18.45 -46.52
C GLY A 345 23.77 19.12 -47.89
N ALA A 346 23.06 18.64 -48.91
CA ALA A 346 22.91 19.41 -50.14
C ALA A 346 22.06 20.66 -49.85
N GLY A 347 22.45 21.80 -50.41
CA GLY A 347 21.60 22.99 -50.39
C GLY A 347 20.42 22.82 -51.33
N GLY A 348 19.27 23.39 -50.96
CA GLY A 348 18.03 23.33 -51.73
C GLY A 348 16.81 23.11 -50.84
N SER A 349 15.64 23.11 -51.46
CA SER A 349 14.37 22.79 -50.83
C SER A 349 13.55 21.86 -51.73
N GLU A 350 12.68 21.05 -51.13
CA GLU A 350 11.76 20.18 -51.86
C GLU A 350 10.36 20.28 -51.23
N ASP A 351 9.34 20.43 -52.06
CA ASP A 351 7.94 20.44 -51.62
C ASP A 351 7.39 19.01 -51.66
N ILE A 352 6.92 18.52 -50.53
CA ILE A 352 6.41 17.16 -50.35
C ILE A 352 5.03 17.23 -49.70
N THR A 353 4.05 16.56 -50.29
CA THR A 353 2.75 16.30 -49.67
C THR A 353 2.74 14.85 -49.20
N SER A 354 2.50 14.60 -47.91
CA SER A 354 2.31 13.27 -47.35
C SER A 354 0.88 13.10 -46.83
N ARG A 355 0.31 11.91 -47.02
CA ARG A 355 -1.03 11.51 -46.58
C ARG A 355 -0.95 10.20 -45.82
N LEU A 356 -1.40 10.25 -44.56
CA LEU A 356 -1.59 9.09 -43.72
C LEU A 356 -3.07 8.77 -43.69
N TYR A 357 -3.44 7.61 -44.22
CA TYR A 357 -4.82 7.11 -44.17
C TYR A 357 -4.97 6.24 -42.94
N LEU A 358 -5.85 6.64 -42.02
CA LEU A 358 -6.16 5.90 -40.81
C LEU A 358 -7.42 5.05 -41.06
N THR A 359 -7.26 3.74 -40.98
CA THR A 359 -8.39 2.82 -41.12
C THR A 359 -9.18 2.82 -39.82
N LEU A 360 -10.39 3.38 -39.86
CA LEU A 360 -11.35 3.34 -38.76
C LEU A 360 -11.91 1.91 -38.65
N THR A 361 -11.48 1.17 -37.63
CA THR A 361 -11.83 -0.26 -37.39
C THR A 361 -12.55 -0.42 -36.05
N GLY A 362 -13.04 -1.63 -35.72
CA GLY A 362 -13.55 -1.93 -34.37
C GLY A 362 -14.74 -1.10 -33.88
N GLY A 363 -15.58 -0.54 -34.77
CA GLY A 363 -16.68 0.35 -34.35
C GLY A 363 -16.25 1.79 -34.04
N MET A 364 -14.98 2.16 -34.27
CA MET A 364 -14.60 3.57 -34.37
C MET A 364 -15.48 4.26 -35.42
N ALA A 365 -15.94 5.47 -35.12
CA ALA A 365 -16.90 6.23 -35.93
C ALA A 365 -18.32 5.62 -35.98
N SER A 366 -18.69 4.68 -35.10
CA SER A 366 -20.04 4.11 -35.07
C SER A 366 -20.97 4.78 -34.06
N ASN A 367 -20.43 5.44 -33.02
CA ASN A 367 -21.24 6.15 -32.04
C ASN A 367 -21.43 7.62 -32.44
N GLU A 368 -22.54 8.23 -31.99
CA GLU A 368 -22.89 9.62 -32.32
C GLU A 368 -21.89 10.65 -31.76
N ASP A 369 -21.11 10.27 -30.75
CA ASP A 369 -20.18 11.13 -30.02
C ASP A 369 -18.70 10.77 -30.24
N ASP A 370 -18.38 9.96 -31.26
CA ASP A 370 -16.98 9.56 -31.52
C ASP A 370 -16.15 10.77 -31.98
N VAL A 371 -15.07 11.04 -31.25
CA VAL A 371 -14.15 12.16 -31.49
C VAL A 371 -12.73 11.61 -31.63
N PHE A 372 -12.01 12.11 -32.63
CA PHE A 372 -10.57 11.96 -32.77
C PHE A 372 -9.88 13.19 -32.18
N GLU A 373 -9.15 13.00 -31.08
CA GLU A 373 -8.49 14.07 -30.33
C GLU A 373 -7.02 13.80 -30.06
N GLY A 374 -6.25 14.87 -29.84
CA GLY A 374 -4.82 14.82 -29.62
C GLY A 374 -4.19 16.18 -29.86
N ALA A 375 -2.88 16.21 -30.10
CA ALA A 375 -2.19 17.42 -30.52
C ALA A 375 -1.13 17.13 -31.58
N PHE A 376 -0.94 18.06 -32.51
CA PHE A 376 0.26 18.07 -33.34
C PHE A 376 1.38 18.83 -32.64
N VAL A 377 2.58 18.25 -32.67
CA VAL A 377 3.79 18.82 -32.06
C VAL A 377 4.97 18.66 -33.01
N LEU A 378 5.90 19.61 -33.02
CA LEU A 378 7.13 19.47 -33.80
C LEU A 378 8.18 18.75 -32.97
N ASP A 379 8.87 17.77 -33.57
CA ASP A 379 9.94 17.04 -32.90
C ASP A 379 11.18 17.91 -32.70
N LYS A 380 11.90 17.70 -31.60
CA LYS A 380 13.14 18.42 -31.27
C LYS A 380 14.19 18.38 -32.38
N SER A 381 14.20 17.35 -33.23
CA SER A 381 15.10 17.28 -34.38
C SER A 381 14.88 18.39 -35.41
N MET A 382 13.71 19.04 -35.41
CA MET A 382 13.41 20.20 -36.24
C MET A 382 14.26 21.42 -35.88
N TYR A 383 14.82 21.47 -34.67
CA TYR A 383 15.56 22.63 -34.20
C TYR A 383 16.75 22.96 -35.11
N GLY A 384 16.73 24.17 -35.69
CA GLY A 384 17.77 24.65 -36.59
C GLY A 384 17.61 24.25 -38.06
N THR A 385 16.55 23.53 -38.42
CA THR A 385 16.15 23.33 -39.82
C THR A 385 15.41 24.55 -40.35
N ALA A 386 15.32 24.68 -41.67
CA ALA A 386 14.48 25.68 -42.34
C ALA A 386 13.18 25.06 -42.89
N SER A 387 12.90 23.81 -42.53
CA SER A 387 11.72 23.08 -42.93
C SER A 387 10.45 23.69 -42.33
N ARG A 388 9.39 23.71 -43.13
CA ARG A 388 8.10 24.29 -42.78
C ARG A 388 6.97 23.53 -43.46
N GLY A 389 5.75 23.69 -42.98
CA GLY A 389 4.61 23.06 -43.62
C GLY A 389 3.27 23.36 -42.96
N THR A 390 2.22 22.71 -43.42
CA THR A 390 0.88 22.73 -42.84
C THR A 390 0.40 21.31 -42.66
N ILE A 391 -0.14 20.99 -41.50
CA ILE A 391 -0.74 19.69 -41.20
C ILE A 391 -2.26 19.87 -41.11
N ARG A 392 -3.00 18.94 -41.72
CA ARG A 392 -4.46 18.92 -41.76
C ARG A 392 -5.02 17.58 -41.35
N ILE A 393 -6.22 17.60 -40.76
CA ILE A 393 -7.05 16.41 -40.59
C ILE A 393 -8.23 16.54 -41.56
N LEU A 394 -8.39 15.53 -42.43
CA LEU A 394 -9.48 15.42 -43.37
C LEU A 394 -10.42 14.29 -42.92
N VAL A 395 -11.70 14.60 -42.71
CA VAL A 395 -12.77 13.62 -42.45
C VAL A 395 -13.65 13.53 -43.68
N ASP A 396 -13.75 12.36 -44.30
CA ASP A 396 -14.46 12.15 -45.57
C ASP A 396 -14.05 13.15 -46.66
N GLY A 397 -12.76 13.51 -46.67
CA GLY A 397 -12.15 14.45 -47.61
C GLY A 397 -12.43 15.93 -47.31
N VAL A 398 -13.09 16.26 -46.19
CA VAL A 398 -13.33 17.65 -45.75
C VAL A 398 -12.33 18.02 -44.66
N GLU A 399 -11.68 19.17 -44.81
CA GLU A 399 -10.79 19.73 -43.77
C GLU A 399 -11.58 19.99 -42.49
N ALA A 400 -11.23 19.24 -41.44
CA ALA A 400 -11.80 19.37 -40.10
C ALA A 400 -10.86 20.10 -39.15
N PHE A 401 -9.55 20.09 -39.42
CA PHE A 401 -8.52 20.76 -38.63
C PHE A 401 -7.34 21.18 -39.51
N THR A 402 -6.65 22.26 -39.13
CA THR A 402 -5.39 22.70 -39.73
C THR A 402 -4.50 23.39 -38.69
N THR A 403 -3.19 23.16 -38.76
CA THR A 403 -2.20 23.88 -37.96
C THR A 403 -1.92 25.29 -38.50
N GLY A 404 -2.29 25.56 -39.75
CA GLY A 404 -1.68 26.66 -40.52
C GLY A 404 -0.21 26.38 -40.84
N GLU A 405 0.50 27.39 -41.36
CA GLU A 405 1.94 27.27 -41.66
C GLU A 405 2.75 27.27 -40.36
N ILE A 406 3.54 26.21 -40.16
CA ILE A 406 4.38 25.98 -38.98
C ILE A 406 5.82 25.70 -39.42
N ASP A 407 6.77 26.08 -38.58
CA ASP A 407 8.21 25.90 -38.80
C ASP A 407 8.94 25.56 -37.49
N ALA A 408 10.25 25.34 -37.56
CA ALA A 408 11.08 24.98 -36.41
C ALA A 408 11.10 26.01 -35.25
N THR A 409 10.57 27.22 -35.46
CA THR A 409 10.47 28.26 -34.41
C THR A 409 9.13 28.24 -33.70
N CYS A 410 8.17 27.48 -34.20
CA CYS A 410 6.86 27.31 -33.58
C CYS A 410 7.01 26.56 -32.25
N ALA A 411 6.66 27.23 -31.14
CA ALA A 411 6.82 26.70 -29.78
C ALA A 411 5.49 26.28 -29.14
N GLU A 412 4.41 26.22 -29.93
CA GLU A 412 3.08 25.85 -29.48
C GLU A 412 2.71 24.44 -29.94
N ASP A 413 1.98 23.73 -29.08
CA ASP A 413 1.30 22.49 -29.44
C ASP A 413 -0.02 22.86 -30.13
N PHE A 414 -0.45 22.04 -31.09
CA PHE A 414 -1.67 22.26 -31.85
C PHE A 414 -2.73 21.23 -31.47
N PRO A 415 -3.48 21.45 -30.38
CA PRO A 415 -4.52 20.52 -29.96
C PRO A 415 -5.67 20.49 -30.97
N PHE A 416 -6.19 19.30 -31.24
CA PHE A 416 -7.33 19.07 -32.11
C PHE A 416 -8.35 18.18 -31.42
N SER A 417 -9.62 18.37 -31.80
CA SER A 417 -10.75 17.54 -31.39
C SER A 417 -11.73 17.55 -32.56
N VAL A 418 -11.79 16.44 -33.27
CA VAL A 418 -12.47 16.31 -34.56
C VAL A 418 -13.55 15.23 -34.45
N ASN A 419 -14.79 15.59 -34.73
CA ASN A 419 -15.88 14.61 -34.76
C ASN A 419 -15.67 13.63 -35.95
N ILE A 420 -15.65 12.34 -35.64
CA ILE A 420 -15.52 11.26 -36.63
C ILE A 420 -16.77 10.37 -36.70
N ALA A 421 -17.84 10.69 -35.99
CA ALA A 421 -19.08 9.93 -36.01
C ALA A 421 -19.62 9.73 -37.45
N GLY A 422 -19.76 8.47 -37.85
CA GLY A 422 -20.20 8.04 -39.17
C GLY A 422 -19.18 8.22 -40.30
N ALA A 423 -17.95 8.66 -39.99
CA ALA A 423 -16.91 8.87 -40.99
C ALA A 423 -16.46 7.56 -41.64
N ARG A 424 -16.13 7.62 -42.93
CA ARG A 424 -15.62 6.48 -43.71
C ARG A 424 -14.11 6.58 -43.95
N SER A 425 -13.57 7.77 -43.86
CA SER A 425 -12.14 8.02 -44.02
C SER A 425 -11.67 9.11 -43.06
N LEU A 426 -10.50 8.88 -42.48
CA LEU A 426 -9.75 9.84 -41.70
C LEU A 426 -8.34 9.91 -42.29
N VAL A 427 -7.92 11.11 -42.70
CA VAL A 427 -6.61 11.33 -43.32
C VAL A 427 -5.87 12.45 -42.58
N VAL A 428 -4.62 12.20 -42.21
CA VAL A 428 -3.69 13.26 -41.80
C VAL A 428 -2.85 13.62 -43.01
N GLU A 429 -2.99 14.86 -43.49
CA GLU A 429 -2.25 15.38 -44.64
C GLU A 429 -1.23 16.41 -44.17
N ALA A 430 0.01 16.31 -44.65
CA ALA A 430 1.05 17.28 -44.39
C ALA A 430 1.63 17.80 -45.72
N ASP A 431 1.44 19.09 -45.99
CA ASP A 431 2.11 19.80 -47.08
C ASP A 431 3.34 20.51 -46.53
N VAL A 432 4.54 20.07 -46.91
CA VAL A 432 5.78 20.55 -46.32
C VAL A 432 6.78 20.99 -47.38
N THR A 433 7.53 22.03 -47.07
CA THR A 433 8.79 22.35 -47.75
C THR A 433 9.92 21.87 -46.85
N VAL A 434 10.65 20.85 -47.29
CA VAL A 434 11.83 20.33 -46.60
C VAL A 434 13.05 21.19 -46.98
N GLU A 435 13.71 21.80 -46.00
CA GLU A 435 14.92 22.63 -46.20
C GLU A 435 15.86 22.55 -45.00
N GLY A 436 17.14 22.28 -45.24
CA GLY A 436 18.17 22.21 -44.18
C GLY A 436 18.06 21.01 -43.21
N GLY A 437 17.01 20.19 -43.33
CA GLY A 437 16.79 18.97 -42.56
C GLY A 437 15.38 18.43 -42.82
N PRO A 438 15.00 17.27 -42.24
CA PRO A 438 13.66 16.72 -42.39
C PRO A 438 12.59 17.63 -41.76
N PHE A 439 11.33 17.49 -42.19
CA PHE A 439 10.16 17.98 -41.47
C PHE A 439 9.62 16.86 -40.57
N VAL A 440 9.65 17.03 -39.24
CA VAL A 440 9.33 15.97 -38.29
C VAL A 440 8.29 16.46 -37.28
N TYR A 441 7.17 15.75 -37.19
CA TYR A 441 6.08 16.06 -36.28
C TYR A 441 5.56 14.81 -35.58
N GLY A 442 4.92 15.00 -34.43
CA GLY A 442 4.12 14.00 -33.75
C GLY A 442 2.65 14.36 -33.82
N PHE A 443 1.78 13.36 -33.97
CA PHE A 443 0.39 13.47 -33.53
C PHE A 443 0.22 12.62 -32.28
N VAL A 444 0.14 13.30 -31.14
CA VAL A 444 0.34 12.73 -29.80
C VAL A 444 -0.94 12.74 -29.01
N ASN A 445 -1.04 11.81 -28.06
CA ASN A 445 -2.11 11.81 -27.06
C ASN A 445 -1.90 13.05 -26.16
N ALA A 446 -2.84 13.99 -26.22
CA ALA A 446 -2.75 15.28 -25.52
C ALA A 446 -3.48 15.29 -24.18
#